data_AF-A0A368LGL4-F1
#
_entry.id   AF-A0A368LGL4-F1
#
_cell.length_a   1.000
_cell.length_b   1.000
_cell.length_c   1.000
_cell.angle_alpha   90.00
_cell.angle_beta   90.00
_cell.angle_gamma   90.00
#
_symmetry.space_group_name_H-M   'P 1'
#
loop_
_entity.id
_entity.type
_entity.pdbx_description
1 polymer ?
#
loop_
_entity_poly.entity_id
_entity_poly.type
_entity_poly.pdbx_seq_one_letter_code
_entity_poly.pdbx_strand_id
1 'polypeptide(L)' 'MLIFVASNINAQPLNSVERIELSHSGGTDACGCHYNRKTGEYHCHTRKKRGGSCPP' A
#
# COMPACT_ATOMS: atom_id res chain seq x y z
N MET A 1 -4.86 11.33 -59.14
CA MET A 1 -4.55 12.16 -57.97
C MET A 1 -4.35 11.22 -56.79
N LEU A 2 -3.10 10.85 -56.51
CA LEU A 2 -2.75 9.88 -55.44
C LEU A 2 -3.05 10.54 -54.10
N ILE A 3 -4.06 10.03 -53.39
CA ILE A 3 -4.46 10.54 -52.08
C ILE A 3 -3.52 9.93 -51.04
N PHE A 4 -2.46 10.66 -50.66
CA PHE A 4 -1.64 10.32 -49.51
C PHE A 4 -2.37 10.78 -48.24
N VAL A 5 -3.15 9.89 -47.62
CA VAL A 5 -3.64 10.11 -46.25
C VAL A 5 -2.54 9.72 -45.27
N ALA A 6 -1.70 10.70 -44.88
CA ALA A 6 -0.77 10.53 -43.77
C ALA A 6 -1.54 10.68 -42.45
N SER A 7 -2.17 9.60 -41.97
CA SER A 7 -2.77 9.55 -40.64
C SER A 7 -1.67 9.59 -39.58
N ASN A 8 -1.51 10.74 -38.91
CA ASN A 8 -0.63 10.90 -37.74
C ASN A 8 -1.33 10.35 -36.49
N ILE A 9 -1.00 9.11 -36.13
CA ILE A 9 -1.42 8.51 -34.86
C ILE A 9 -0.42 8.96 -33.79
N ASN A 10 -0.73 10.05 -33.10
CA ASN A 10 0.01 10.45 -31.90
C ASN A 10 -0.42 9.49 -30.77
N ALA A 11 0.29 8.37 -30.64
CA ALA A 11 0.06 7.39 -29.59
C ALA A 11 0.50 7.99 -28.24
N GLN A 12 -0.46 8.49 -27.47
CA GLN A 12 -0.23 8.84 -26.07
C GLN A 12 0.12 7.56 -25.30
N PRO A 13 1.22 7.50 -24.54
CA PRO A 13 1.51 6.33 -23.73
C PRO A 13 0.44 6.19 -22.65
N LEU A 14 -0.34 5.10 -22.74
CA LEU A 14 -1.31 4.66 -21.75
C LEU A 14 -0.56 4.01 -20.58
N ASN A 15 0.19 4.79 -19.80
CA ASN A 15 1.02 4.25 -18.72
C ASN A 15 0.73 4.85 -17.33
N SER A 16 -0.51 5.26 -17.07
CA SER A 16 -1.04 5.23 -15.70
C SER A 16 -1.87 3.96 -15.51
N VAL A 17 -1.24 2.80 -15.69
CA VAL A 17 -1.75 1.58 -15.07
C VAL A 17 -1.56 1.83 -13.58
N GLU A 18 -2.66 2.17 -12.91
CA GLU A 18 -2.70 2.43 -11.48
C GLU A 18 -2.01 1.26 -10.78
N ARG A 19 -0.83 1.52 -10.17
CA ARG A 19 -0.17 0.52 -9.35
C ARG A 19 -1.09 0.29 -8.17
N ILE A 20 -1.67 -0.90 -8.09
CA ILE A 20 -2.37 -1.35 -6.91
C ILE A 20 -1.30 -1.47 -5.81
N GLU A 21 -1.14 -0.40 -5.04
CA GLU A 21 -0.30 -0.40 -3.86
C GLU A 21 -1.04 -1.21 -2.81
N LEU A 22 -0.78 -2.51 -2.82
CA LEU A 22 -1.26 -3.45 -1.83
C LEU A 22 -0.53 -3.15 -0.52
N SER A 23 -0.99 -2.11 0.17
CA SER A 23 -0.57 -1.81 1.53
C SER A 23 -1.12 -2.91 2.42
N HIS A 24 -0.33 -3.98 2.59
CA HIS A 24 -0.67 -5.07 3.47
C HIS A 24 -0.45 -4.60 4.91
N SER A 25 -1.53 -4.52 5.70
CA SER A 25 -1.39 -4.41 7.15
C SER A 25 -0.80 -5.75 7.63
N GLY A 26 0.46 -5.77 8.07
CA GLY A 26 1.21 -6.97 8.45
C GLY A 26 0.69 -7.71 9.69
N GLY A 27 -0.60 -7.60 9.99
CA GLY A 27 -1.22 -8.09 11.20
C GLY A 27 -0.85 -7.24 12.42
N THR A 28 -1.72 -7.29 13.42
CA THR A 28 -1.41 -6.88 14.78
C THR A 28 -1.72 -8.04 15.70
N ASP A 29 -1.10 -8.07 16.88
CA ASP A 29 -1.39 -9.05 17.92
C ASP A 29 -2.79 -8.85 18.53
N ALA A 30 -3.11 -9.68 19.53
CA ALA A 30 -4.38 -9.61 20.23
C ALA A 30 -4.66 -8.23 20.85
N CYS A 31 -3.62 -7.46 21.15
CA CYS A 31 -3.67 -6.12 21.75
C CYS A 31 -3.81 -5.00 20.70
N GLY A 32 -3.71 -5.32 19.41
CA GLY A 32 -3.77 -4.36 18.31
C GLY A 32 -2.43 -3.66 18.05
N CYS A 33 -1.33 -4.32 18.42
CA CYS A 33 0.04 -3.82 18.30
C CYS A 33 0.94 -4.80 17.52
N HIS A 34 2.16 -4.39 17.17
CA HIS A 34 3.14 -5.25 16.53
C HIS A 34 4.55 -4.88 16.99
N TYR A 35 5.42 -5.89 17.04
CA TYR A 35 6.83 -5.70 17.35
C TYR A 35 7.65 -5.56 16.05
N ASN A 36 8.28 -4.40 15.87
CA ASN A 36 9.18 -4.16 14.76
C ASN A 36 10.55 -4.75 15.08
N ARG A 37 10.88 -5.90 14.48
CA ARG A 37 12.17 -6.57 14.70
C ARG A 37 13.38 -5.72 14.29
N LYS A 38 13.22 -4.74 13.40
CA LYS A 38 14.34 -3.89 12.95
C LYS A 38 14.68 -2.79 13.96
N THR A 39 13.66 -2.17 14.55
CA THR A 39 13.85 -1.06 15.51
C THR A 39 13.78 -1.51 16.96
N GLY A 40 13.21 -2.69 17.23
CA GLY A 40 12.93 -3.18 18.58
C GLY A 40 11.72 -2.50 19.24
N GLU A 41 10.95 -1.73 18.46
CA GLU A 41 9.83 -0.96 18.97
C GLU A 41 8.51 -1.73 18.87
N TYR A 42 7.61 -1.45 19.80
CA TYR A 42 6.28 -2.03 19.86
C TYR A 42 5.24 -0.96 19.53
N HIS A 43 4.67 -1.02 18.32
CA HIS A 43 3.78 0.01 17.80
C HIS A 43 2.34 -0.49 17.75
N CYS A 44 1.40 0.37 18.10
CA CYS A 44 -0.01 0.03 18.10
C CYS A 44 -0.79 0.86 17.11
N HIS A 45 -1.57 0.19 16.26
CA HIS A 45 -2.46 0.84 15.29
C HIS A 45 -3.90 0.93 15.81
N THR A 46 -4.33 -0.06 16.60
CA THR A 46 -5.70 -0.10 17.16
C THR A 46 -5.64 -0.67 18.58
N ARG A 47 -5.08 0.10 19.51
CA ARG A 47 -4.91 -0.33 20.91
C ARG A 47 -6.25 -0.80 21.49
N LYS A 48 -6.30 -2.06 21.89
CA LYS A 48 -7.38 -2.55 22.75
C LYS A 48 -7.15 -2.09 24.19
N LYS A 49 -8.21 -2.09 25.00
CA LYS A 49 -8.18 -1.58 26.39
C LYS A 49 -6.99 -2.18 27.16
N ARG A 50 -6.27 -1.32 27.90
CA ARG A 50 -5.17 -1.72 28.77
C ARG A 50 -5.66 -2.68 29.85
N GLY A 51 -4.89 -3.73 30.12
CA GLY A 51 -5.20 -4.74 31.14
C GLY A 51 -5.03 -6.17 30.64
N GLY A 52 -4.82 -7.11 31.56
CA GLY A 52 -4.53 -8.50 31.24
C GLY A 52 -3.12 -8.70 30.69
N SER A 53 -3.00 -9.46 29.60
CA SER A 53 -1.72 -9.82 28.96
C SER A 53 -1.14 -8.73 28.04
N CYS A 54 -1.85 -7.61 27.87
CA CYS A 54 -1.43 -6.55 26.97
C CYS A 54 -0.49 -5.54 27.66
N PRO A 55 0.70 -5.28 27.10
CA PRO A 55 1.65 -4.34 27.68
C PRO A 55 1.11 -2.88 27.66
N PRO A 56 1.58 -2.03 28.59
CA PRO A 56 1.11 -0.65 28.75
C PRO A 56 1.34 0.29 27.54
#